data_AF-A0A950GBA2-F1
#
_entry.id   AF-A0A950GBA2-F1
#
_cell.length_a   1.000
_cell.length_b   1.000
_cell.length_c   1.000
_cell.angle_alpha   90.00
_cell.angle_beta   90.00
_cell.angle_gamma   90.00
#
_symmetry.space_group_name_H-M   'P 1'
#
loop_
_entity.id
_entity.type
_entity.pdbx_description
1 polymer ?
#
loop_
_entity_poly.entity_id
_entity_poly.type
_entity_poly.pdbx_seq_one_letter_code
_entity_poly.pdbx_strand_id
1 'polypeptide(L)'
;MNVEQEAAVAHDAREMAGDTDAWTNLSSFSAHGGKLIFYHGMSDPWFSALDTVGYYERLESADGTGTVANWSRLFLVPGMGHCGGGEAALDRFDMLSAIIDWVEQNRAPERVTATGAAFPGRSRPLCAYPQHAHYRGSGDPESEANFDCQD
;
A
#
# COMPACT_ATOMS: atom_id res chain seq x y z
N MET A 1 7.99 -11.77 15.02
CA MET A 1 8.34 -11.79 16.46
C MET A 1 8.36 -10.33 16.93
N ASN A 2 8.59 -10.01 18.21
CA ASN A 2 8.78 -8.59 18.59
C ASN A 2 10.05 -8.05 17.90
N VAL A 3 10.13 -6.76 17.52
CA VAL A 3 11.38 -6.13 17.00
C VAL A 3 12.53 -6.39 17.96
N GLU A 4 12.26 -6.40 19.27
CA GLU A 4 13.26 -6.71 20.29
C GLU A 4 13.73 -8.18 20.26
N GLN A 5 12.90 -9.10 19.76
CA GLN A 5 13.25 -10.52 19.58
C GLN A 5 13.95 -10.77 18.25
N GLU A 6 13.56 -10.09 17.15
CA GLU A 6 14.29 -10.13 15.87
C GLU A 6 15.67 -9.50 15.99
N ALA A 7 15.79 -8.40 16.75
CA ALA A 7 17.07 -7.83 17.15
C ALA A 7 17.95 -8.78 17.97
N ALA A 8 17.34 -9.77 18.66
CA ALA A 8 18.06 -10.76 19.45
C ALA A 8 18.59 -11.95 18.63
N VAL A 9 18.09 -12.13 17.39
CA VAL A 9 18.53 -13.20 16.47
C VAL A 9 19.61 -12.70 15.49
N ALA A 10 19.70 -11.39 15.25
CA ALA A 10 20.78 -10.79 14.48
C ALA A 10 22.13 -10.90 15.22
N HIS A 11 23.15 -11.42 14.55
CA HIS A 11 24.46 -11.66 15.14
C HIS A 11 25.34 -10.39 15.19
N ASP A 12 24.98 -9.32 14.47
CA ASP A 12 25.65 -8.00 14.47
C ASP A 12 24.68 -6.88 13.99
N ALA A 13 24.97 -5.63 14.35
CA ALA A 13 24.24 -4.43 13.95
C ALA A 13 24.11 -4.25 12.43
N ARG A 14 25.05 -4.81 11.64
CA ARG A 14 24.95 -4.82 10.17
C ARG A 14 23.85 -5.73 9.64
N GLU A 15 23.66 -6.89 10.26
CA GLU A 15 22.61 -7.84 9.90
C GLU A 15 21.24 -7.26 10.29
N MET A 16 21.13 -6.67 11.48
CA MET A 16 19.94 -5.89 11.86
C MET A 16 19.58 -4.77 10.88
N ALA A 17 20.58 -4.05 10.35
CA ALA A 17 20.32 -2.99 9.38
C ALA A 17 19.93 -3.52 7.99
N GLY A 18 20.31 -4.76 7.67
CA GLY A 18 19.99 -5.42 6.40
C GLY A 18 18.62 -6.10 6.41
N ASP A 19 18.23 -6.71 7.52
CA ASP A 19 17.05 -7.59 7.64
C ASP A 19 15.78 -6.83 8.08
N THR A 20 15.73 -5.53 7.84
CA THR A 20 14.58 -4.69 8.23
C THR A 20 13.29 -5.07 7.49
N ASP A 21 13.38 -5.83 6.39
CA ASP A 21 12.23 -6.42 5.69
C ASP A 21 11.54 -7.54 6.49
N ALA A 22 12.22 -8.10 7.51
CA ALA A 22 11.62 -9.05 8.44
C ALA A 22 10.94 -8.34 9.63
N TRP A 23 11.26 -7.06 9.87
CA TRP A 23 10.78 -6.31 11.04
C TRP A 23 9.32 -5.95 10.91
N THR A 24 8.47 -6.72 11.58
CA THR A 24 7.01 -6.67 11.42
C THR A 24 6.27 -6.16 12.65
N ASN A 25 6.93 -6.08 13.81
CA ASN A 25 6.30 -5.51 14.99
C ASN A 25 6.39 -3.97 14.99
N LEU A 26 5.37 -3.31 14.44
CA LEU A 26 5.25 -1.85 14.46
C LEU A 26 4.34 -1.34 15.59
N SER A 27 4.14 -2.13 16.66
CA SER A 27 3.21 -1.79 17.75
C SER A 27 3.52 -0.45 18.45
N SER A 28 4.80 -0.10 18.62
CA SER A 28 5.16 1.20 19.20
C SER A 28 4.75 2.36 18.28
N PHE A 29 4.90 2.21 16.97
CA PHE A 29 4.47 3.20 15.98
C PHE A 29 2.93 3.34 15.97
N SER A 30 2.22 2.23 15.86
CA SER A 30 0.74 2.23 15.81
C SER A 30 0.12 2.71 17.12
N ALA A 31 0.66 2.32 18.28
CA ALA A 31 0.18 2.75 19.60
C ALA A 31 0.32 4.26 19.85
N HIS A 32 1.25 4.93 19.17
CA HIS A 32 1.39 6.40 19.23
C HIS A 32 0.58 7.12 18.14
N GLY A 33 -0.36 6.41 17.49
CA GLY A 33 -1.24 6.99 16.48
C GLY A 33 -0.61 7.14 15.10
N GLY A 34 0.56 6.54 14.86
CA GLY A 34 1.22 6.56 13.55
C GLY A 34 0.35 5.99 12.44
N LYS A 35 0.40 6.60 11.26
CA LYS A 35 -0.31 6.17 10.04
C LYS A 35 0.69 5.86 8.94
N LEU A 36 0.48 4.76 8.21
CA LEU A 36 1.39 4.29 7.17
C LEU A 36 0.61 3.98 5.89
N ILE A 37 1.15 4.42 4.75
CA ILE A 37 0.64 4.05 3.43
C ILE A 37 1.78 3.43 2.65
N PHE A 38 1.59 2.19 2.22
CA PHE A 38 2.39 1.56 1.18
C PHE A 38 1.72 1.77 -0.18
N TYR A 39 2.53 1.98 -1.20
CA TYR A 39 2.11 1.77 -2.58
C TYR A 39 3.21 1.02 -3.33
N HIS A 40 2.83 0.20 -4.31
CA HIS A 40 3.81 -0.50 -5.14
C HIS A 40 3.29 -0.68 -6.57
N GLY A 41 4.16 -0.45 -7.55
CA GLY A 41 3.86 -0.75 -8.95
C GLY A 41 3.87 -2.25 -9.23
N MET A 42 2.77 -2.81 -9.74
CA MET A 42 2.66 -4.24 -10.01
C MET A 42 3.54 -4.72 -11.17
N SER A 43 4.15 -3.80 -11.91
CA SER A 43 5.09 -4.07 -13.00
C SER A 43 6.49 -3.52 -12.71
N ASP A 44 6.83 -3.30 -11.43
CA ASP A 44 8.18 -2.96 -11.00
C ASP A 44 9.15 -4.11 -11.33
N PRO A 45 10.19 -3.87 -12.17
CA PRO A 45 11.14 -4.91 -12.57
C PRO A 45 12.32 -5.05 -11.59
N TRP A 46 12.44 -4.16 -10.59
CA TRP A 46 13.53 -4.16 -9.61
C TRP A 46 13.09 -4.80 -8.29
N PHE A 47 11.97 -4.36 -7.73
CA PHE A 47 11.44 -4.90 -6.49
C PHE A 47 10.10 -5.58 -6.77
N SER A 48 9.92 -6.78 -6.22
CA SER A 48 8.68 -7.52 -6.42
C SER A 48 7.56 -6.86 -5.61
N ALA A 49 6.50 -6.41 -6.28
CA ALA A 49 5.29 -5.96 -5.59
C ALA A 49 4.71 -7.07 -4.69
N LEU A 50 4.88 -8.35 -5.07
CA LEU A 50 4.44 -9.49 -4.25
C LEU A 50 5.25 -9.61 -2.95
N ASP A 51 6.48 -9.12 -2.90
CA ASP A 51 7.26 -9.09 -1.67
C ASP A 51 6.71 -8.03 -0.69
N THR A 52 6.27 -6.88 -1.22
CA THR A 52 5.54 -5.88 -0.40
C THR A 52 4.19 -6.41 0.09
N VAL A 53 3.46 -7.16 -0.73
CA VAL A 53 2.24 -7.87 -0.28
C VAL A 53 2.58 -8.85 0.84
N GLY A 54 3.60 -9.69 0.64
CA GLY A 54 4.04 -10.64 1.66
C GLY A 54 4.48 -9.97 2.96
N TYR A 55 5.16 -8.82 2.90
CA TYR A 55 5.48 -8.03 4.09
C TYR A 55 4.22 -7.52 4.79
N TYR A 56 3.27 -6.98 4.04
CA TYR A 56 2.01 -6.46 4.59
C TYR A 56 1.18 -7.57 5.25
N GLU A 57 1.12 -8.76 4.67
CA GLU A 57 0.45 -9.93 5.27
C GLU A 57 1.18 -10.43 6.53
N ARG A 58 2.52 -10.34 6.56
CA ARG A 58 3.29 -10.61 7.79
C ARG A 58 3.02 -9.55 8.87
N LEU A 59 2.87 -8.27 8.51
CA LEU A 59 2.44 -7.22 9.46
C LEU A 59 1.06 -7.58 10.06
N GLU A 60 0.10 -7.96 9.22
CA GLU A 60 -1.23 -8.38 9.66
C GLU A 60 -1.19 -9.58 10.60
N SER A 61 -0.30 -10.53 10.33
CA SER A 61 -0.11 -11.72 11.16
C SER A 61 0.61 -11.42 12.48
N ALA A 62 1.50 -10.42 12.50
CA ALA A 62 2.31 -10.05 13.66
C ALA A 62 1.62 -9.07 14.61
N ASP A 63 0.66 -8.28 14.13
CA ASP A 63 -0.07 -7.31 14.95
C ASP A 63 -1.03 -8.02 15.91
N GLY A 64 -0.54 -8.35 17.11
CA GLY A 64 -1.33 -8.92 18.20
C GLY A 64 -2.23 -7.92 18.92
N THR A 65 -2.28 -6.64 18.47
CA THR A 65 -2.91 -5.53 19.21
C THR A 65 -4.12 -4.89 18.51
N GLY A 66 -4.35 -5.18 17.22
CA GLY A 66 -5.48 -4.68 16.45
C GLY A 66 -5.43 -5.08 14.98
N THR A 67 -6.42 -4.65 14.19
CA THR A 67 -6.38 -4.81 12.72
C THR A 67 -5.40 -3.80 12.14
N VAL A 68 -4.35 -4.24 11.44
CA VAL A 68 -3.37 -3.37 10.73
C VAL A 68 -4.07 -2.32 9.88
N ALA A 69 -5.23 -2.66 9.31
CA ALA A 69 -6.13 -1.73 8.62
C ALA A 69 -6.68 -0.56 9.49
N ASN A 70 -6.32 -0.39 10.75
CA ASN A 70 -6.65 0.82 11.51
C ASN A 70 -5.55 1.90 11.41
N TRP A 71 -4.34 1.51 10.99
CA TRP A 71 -3.16 2.36 11.00
C TRP A 71 -2.26 2.21 9.76
N SER A 72 -2.45 1.18 8.95
CA SER A 72 -1.76 0.98 7.67
C SER A 72 -2.72 0.69 6.51
N ARG A 73 -2.32 1.07 5.29
CA ARG A 73 -2.98 0.75 4.02
C ARG A 73 -1.93 0.39 2.98
N LEU A 74 -2.24 -0.56 2.10
CA LEU A 74 -1.44 -0.90 0.92
C LEU A 74 -2.25 -0.63 -0.36
N PHE A 75 -1.66 0.08 -1.32
CA PHE A 75 -2.25 0.32 -2.65
C PHE A 75 -1.36 -0.28 -3.75
N LEU A 76 -1.87 -1.29 -4.43
CA LEU A 76 -1.20 -1.87 -5.60
C LEU A 76 -1.59 -1.09 -6.85
N VAL A 77 -0.61 -0.76 -7.69
CA VAL A 77 -0.82 0.07 -8.89
C VAL A 77 -0.61 -0.78 -10.15
N PRO A 78 -1.69 -1.26 -10.82
CA PRO A 78 -1.57 -2.08 -12.01
C PRO A 78 -0.82 -1.37 -13.14
N GLY A 79 0.11 -2.10 -13.77
CA GLY A 79 0.90 -1.63 -14.91
C GLY A 79 2.01 -0.61 -14.57
N MET A 80 2.01 -0.05 -13.35
CA MET A 80 3.05 0.89 -12.93
C MET A 80 4.38 0.17 -12.69
N GLY A 81 5.46 0.78 -13.16
CA GLY A 81 6.83 0.32 -12.95
C GLY A 81 7.42 0.78 -11.60
N HIS A 82 8.74 0.91 -11.57
CA HIS A 82 9.47 1.32 -10.36
C HIS A 82 9.19 2.78 -10.00
N CYS A 83 8.52 2.98 -8.87
CA CYS A 83 8.04 4.27 -8.33
C CYS A 83 7.03 5.04 -9.22
N GLY A 84 6.98 4.79 -10.52
CA GLY A 84 6.14 5.48 -11.50
C GLY A 84 6.38 4.96 -12.93
N GLY A 85 5.72 5.57 -13.92
CA GLY A 85 5.81 5.15 -15.31
C GLY A 85 5.22 3.75 -15.59
N GLY A 86 5.56 3.18 -16.74
CA GLY A 86 4.98 1.93 -17.25
C GLY A 86 4.14 2.16 -18.50
N GLU A 87 4.22 1.24 -19.47
CA GLU A 87 3.57 1.39 -20.78
C GLU A 87 2.02 1.36 -20.70
N ALA A 88 1.49 0.76 -19.64
CA ALA A 88 0.07 0.58 -19.41
C ALA A 88 -0.32 0.95 -17.96
N ALA A 89 0.18 2.08 -17.46
CA ALA A 89 -0.01 2.51 -16.07
C ALA A 89 -0.93 3.75 -15.92
N LEU A 90 -1.67 3.78 -14.82
CA LEU A 90 -2.21 4.99 -14.23
C LEU A 90 -1.36 5.34 -12.99
N ASP A 91 -0.22 5.98 -13.23
CA ASP A 91 0.87 6.19 -12.26
C ASP A 91 0.82 7.53 -11.50
N ARG A 92 -0.25 8.32 -11.68
CA ARG A 92 -0.43 9.63 -11.03
C ARG A 92 -1.57 9.57 -10.03
N PHE A 93 -1.23 9.79 -8.77
CA PHE A 93 -2.14 9.77 -7.62
C PHE A 93 -1.57 10.62 -6.49
N ASP A 94 -2.40 11.03 -5.54
CA ASP A 94 -2.00 11.90 -4.43
C ASP A 94 -2.07 11.16 -3.08
N MET A 95 -1.02 10.39 -2.78
CA MET A 95 -0.88 9.74 -1.46
C MET A 95 -0.52 10.72 -0.35
N LEU A 96 0.03 11.89 -0.69
CA LEU A 96 0.43 12.89 0.30
C LEU A 96 -0.80 13.51 0.95
N SER A 97 -1.77 13.96 0.15
CA SER A 97 -3.05 14.44 0.69
C SER A 97 -3.79 13.33 1.44
N ALA A 98 -3.74 12.08 0.94
CA ALA A 98 -4.36 10.94 1.61
C ALA A 98 -3.79 10.69 3.02
N ILE A 99 -2.47 10.74 3.19
CA ILE A 99 -1.86 10.56 4.52
C ILE A 99 -2.11 11.77 5.44
N ILE A 100 -2.12 13.00 4.91
CA ILE A 100 -2.46 14.21 5.68
C ILE A 100 -3.89 14.11 6.21
N ASP A 101 -4.87 13.81 5.34
CA ASP A 101 -6.27 13.63 5.75
C ASP A 101 -6.44 12.51 6.78
N TRP A 102 -5.67 11.44 6.66
CA TRP A 102 -5.72 10.36 7.64
C TRP A 102 -5.15 10.79 9.00
N VAL A 103 -3.99 11.43 9.03
CA VAL A 103 -3.33 11.86 10.27
C VAL A 103 -4.12 12.97 10.96
N GLU A 104 -4.55 13.99 10.23
CA GLU A 104 -5.12 15.21 10.81
C GLU A 104 -6.63 15.11 11.05
N GLN A 105 -7.33 14.27 10.28
CA GLN A 105 -8.80 14.23 10.29
C GLN A 105 -9.34 12.82 10.51
N ASN A 106 -8.46 11.85 10.78
CA ASN A 106 -8.81 10.45 10.98
C ASN A 106 -9.61 9.85 9.80
N ARG A 107 -9.36 10.34 8.58
CA ARG A 107 -9.98 9.85 7.34
C ARG A 107 -9.04 8.88 6.62
N ALA A 108 -9.12 7.60 6.96
CA ALA A 108 -8.33 6.56 6.30
C ALA A 108 -8.70 6.45 4.81
N PRO A 109 -7.74 6.36 3.89
CA PRO A 109 -8.04 6.19 2.48
C PRO A 109 -8.47 4.75 2.21
N GLU A 110 -9.72 4.57 1.77
CA GLU A 110 -10.22 3.28 1.26
C GLU A 110 -9.96 3.13 -0.25
N ARG A 111 -9.85 4.27 -0.94
CA ARG A 111 -9.47 4.34 -2.35
C ARG A 111 -8.76 5.65 -2.67
N VAL A 112 -7.91 5.64 -3.70
CA VAL A 112 -7.21 6.83 -4.21
C VAL A 112 -7.36 6.88 -5.73
N THR A 113 -7.78 8.02 -6.28
CA THR A 113 -7.91 8.20 -7.73
C THR A 113 -6.54 8.15 -8.41
N ALA A 114 -6.40 7.27 -9.40
CA ALA A 114 -5.23 7.18 -10.27
C ALA A 114 -5.56 7.58 -11.71
N THR A 115 -4.64 8.32 -12.31
CA THR A 115 -4.63 8.73 -13.72
C THR A 115 -3.24 8.49 -14.32
N GLY A 116 -3.03 8.65 -15.62
CA GLY A 116 -1.70 8.44 -16.21
C GLY A 116 -1.59 8.92 -17.66
N ALA A 117 -0.36 9.12 -18.12
CA ALA A 117 -0.10 9.55 -19.50
C ALA A 117 -0.36 8.45 -20.54
N ALA A 118 -0.24 7.17 -20.15
CA ALA A 118 -0.49 6.02 -21.02
C ALA A 118 -1.97 5.93 -21.47
N PHE A 119 -2.89 6.46 -20.66
CA PHE A 119 -4.33 6.48 -20.94
C PHE A 119 -4.93 7.87 -20.69
N PRO A 120 -4.73 8.83 -21.61
CA PRO A 120 -5.26 10.18 -21.44
C PRO A 120 -6.77 10.19 -21.21
N GLY A 121 -7.22 10.84 -20.13
CA GLY A 121 -8.64 10.93 -19.76
C GLY A 121 -9.18 9.75 -18.94
N ARG A 122 -8.42 8.65 -18.80
CA ARG A 122 -8.80 7.50 -17.97
C ARG A 122 -8.53 7.76 -16.49
N SER A 123 -9.46 7.35 -15.65
CA SER A 123 -9.29 7.28 -14.18
C SER A 123 -9.70 5.91 -13.63
N ARG A 124 -9.00 5.44 -12.59
CA ARG A 124 -9.37 4.24 -11.83
C ARG A 124 -9.19 4.48 -10.33
N PRO A 125 -9.99 3.86 -9.46
CA PRO A 125 -9.68 3.82 -8.05
C PRO A 125 -8.54 2.82 -7.81
N LEU A 126 -7.46 3.25 -7.17
CA LEU A 126 -6.59 2.35 -6.44
C LEU A 126 -7.31 1.96 -5.17
N CYS A 127 -7.48 0.67 -4.93
CA CYS A 127 -8.20 0.14 -3.78
C CYS A 127 -7.22 -0.27 -2.68
N ALA A 128 -7.63 -0.09 -1.43
CA ALA A 128 -6.88 -0.63 -0.30
C ALA A 128 -6.87 -2.17 -0.38
N TYR A 129 -5.68 -2.76 -0.42
CA TYR A 129 -5.48 -4.21 -0.41
C TYR A 129 -6.23 -4.84 0.80
N PRO A 130 -6.91 -5.99 0.63
CA PRO A 130 -6.89 -6.89 -0.54
C PRO A 130 -7.84 -6.53 -1.68
N GLN A 131 -8.60 -5.44 -1.56
CA GLN A 131 -9.58 -5.07 -2.58
C GLN A 131 -8.92 -4.63 -3.89
N HIS A 132 -9.64 -4.83 -4.99
CA HIS A 132 -9.25 -4.39 -6.31
C HIS A 132 -10.42 -3.70 -7.04
N ALA A 133 -10.10 -2.93 -8.08
CA ALA A 133 -11.09 -2.17 -8.83
C ALA A 133 -11.93 -3.08 -9.73
N HIS A 134 -13.24 -3.12 -9.49
CA HIS A 134 -14.22 -3.84 -10.29
C HIS A 134 -15.12 -2.87 -11.03
N TYR A 135 -15.24 -3.05 -12.34
CA TYR A 135 -16.19 -2.27 -13.13
C TYR A 135 -17.62 -2.70 -12.81
N ARG A 136 -18.51 -1.73 -12.58
CA ARG A 136 -19.93 -1.99 -12.27
C ARG A 136 -20.73 -2.62 -13.41
N GLY A 137 -20.13 -2.77 -14.59
CA GLY A 137 -20.79 -3.30 -15.79
C GLY A 137 -21.64 -2.29 -16.54
N SER A 138 -21.73 -1.05 -16.07
CA SER A 138 -22.47 0.05 -16.72
C SER A 138 -21.81 1.40 -16.45
N GLY A 139 -22.08 2.38 -17.33
CA GLY A 139 -21.43 3.70 -17.32
C GLY A 139 -20.26 3.79 -18.31
N ASP A 140 -19.51 4.89 -18.23
CA ASP A 140 -18.28 5.07 -18.99
C ASP A 140 -17.14 4.27 -18.35
N PRO A 141 -16.55 3.27 -19.02
CA PRO A 141 -15.44 2.50 -18.48
C PRO A 141 -14.17 3.34 -18.34
N GLU A 142 -14.07 4.56 -18.87
CA GLU A 142 -12.92 5.44 -18.68
C GLU A 142 -12.98 6.24 -17.36
N SER A 143 -14.13 6.23 -16.67
CA SER A 143 -14.35 6.98 -15.42
C SER A 143 -14.29 6.08 -14.18
N GLU A 144 -13.50 6.48 -13.18
CA GLU A 144 -13.43 5.78 -11.88
C GLU A 144 -14.76 5.73 -11.12
N ALA A 145 -15.71 6.62 -11.43
CA ALA A 145 -17.01 6.68 -10.76
C ALA A 145 -17.87 5.43 -11.03
N ASN A 146 -17.52 4.65 -12.07
CA ASN A 146 -18.19 3.42 -12.47
C ASN A 146 -17.45 2.15 -12.01
N PHE A 147 -16.52 2.30 -11.06
CA PHE A 147 -15.78 1.20 -10.42
C PHE A 147 -16.02 1.19 -8.92
N ASP A 148 -16.04 -0.01 -8.33
CA ASP A 148 -16.06 -0.25 -6.89
C ASP A 148 -14.82 -1.04 -6.47
N CYS A 149 -14.39 -0.85 -5.23
CA CYS A 149 -13.38 -1.72 -4.61
C CYS A 149 -14.08 -2.95 -4.03
N GLN A 150 -13.68 -4.14 -4.48
CA GLN A 150 -14.22 -5.43 -4.01
C GLN A 150 -13.08 -6.44 -3.82
N ASP A 151 -13.33 -7.46 -3.01
CA ASP A 151 -12.38 -8.55 -2.75
C ASP A 151 -12.14 -9.45 -3.97
#